data_AF-A0A1D2M0H8-F1
#
_entry.id   AF-A0A1D2M0H8-F1
#
_cell.length_a   1.000
_cell.length_b   1.000
_cell.length_c   1.000
_cell.angle_alpha   90.00
_cell.angle_beta   90.00
_cell.angle_gamma   90.00
#
_symmetry.space_group_name_H-M   'P 1'
#
loop_
_entity.id
_entity.type
_entity.pdbx_description
1 polymer ?
#
loop_
_entity_poly.entity_id
_entity_poly.type
_entity_poly.pdbx_seq_one_letter_code
_entity_poly.pdbx_strand_id
1 'polypeptide(L)'
;MDCRSPKKEELKNILLNVQVPFYYSKFEKIVEASKGDYLLGTNYTWADLHIAHTVSFIDKTVKPGLLDDYPKLKKFSETVFNIPKLSGADEWESAQCDELVDAISDLVDEFVKFAIKEQDPVKKEELKKTFVTSTFPTFLMRINKRQMENSSGTCWLVGKTMTWADIVIAEMLRQISEAADPASLNGYPHVRKMFDNVFAQPNIKQYVDAMKK
;
A
#
# COMPACT_ATOMS: atom_id res chain seq x y z
N MET A 1 -33.29 -2.12 -12.19
CA MET A 1 -32.49 -1.25 -13.07
C MET A 1 -31.24 -0.85 -12.33
N ASP A 2 -30.07 -1.15 -12.88
CA ASP A 2 -28.77 -1.05 -12.20
C ASP A 2 -28.19 0.36 -12.31
N CYS A 3 -28.46 1.22 -11.32
CA CYS A 3 -27.88 2.57 -11.25
C CYS A 3 -26.37 2.60 -10.92
N ARG A 4 -25.68 1.45 -10.88
CA ARG A 4 -24.29 1.31 -10.39
C ARG A 4 -23.22 1.42 -11.48
N SER A 5 -23.50 1.10 -12.74
CA SER A 5 -22.52 1.27 -13.82
C SER A 5 -22.15 2.74 -14.13
N PRO A 6 -23.07 3.73 -14.10
CA PRO A 6 -22.76 5.07 -14.59
C PRO A 6 -21.78 5.83 -13.68
N LYS A 7 -21.98 5.80 -12.35
CA LYS A 7 -21.13 6.55 -11.40
C LYS A 7 -19.71 5.98 -11.29
N LYS A 8 -19.57 4.65 -11.34
CA LYS A 8 -18.26 3.99 -11.34
C LYS A 8 -17.50 4.32 -12.62
N GLU A 9 -18.17 4.30 -13.76
CA GLU A 9 -17.58 4.66 -15.05
C GLU A 9 -17.19 6.14 -15.10
N GLU A 10 -18.02 7.03 -14.54
CA GLU A 10 -17.72 8.46 -14.42
C GLU A 10 -16.48 8.71 -13.54
N LEU A 11 -16.38 8.08 -12.37
CA LEU A 11 -15.19 8.19 -11.52
C LEU A 11 -13.93 7.61 -12.18
N LYS A 12 -14.06 6.48 -12.90
CA LYS A 12 -12.96 5.90 -13.67
C LYS A 12 -12.53 6.85 -14.79
N ASN A 13 -13.47 7.50 -15.46
CA ASN A 13 -13.23 8.48 -16.50
C ASN A 13 -12.51 9.72 -15.94
N ILE A 14 -12.98 10.27 -14.81
CA ILE A 14 -12.32 11.39 -14.13
C ILE A 14 -10.89 11.00 -13.71
N LEU A 15 -10.71 9.82 -13.14
CA LEU A 15 -9.38 9.32 -12.75
C LEU A 15 -8.46 9.25 -13.97
N LEU A 16 -8.87 8.54 -15.03
CA LEU A 16 -8.01 8.25 -16.19
C LEU A 16 -7.77 9.45 -17.11
N ASN A 17 -8.76 10.35 -17.26
CA ASN A 17 -8.69 11.43 -18.25
C ASN A 17 -8.46 12.81 -17.62
N VAL A 18 -8.56 12.95 -16.31
CA VAL A 18 -8.30 14.23 -15.61
C VAL A 18 -7.18 14.07 -14.59
N GLN A 19 -7.35 13.20 -13.61
CA GLN A 19 -6.43 13.12 -12.47
C GLN A 19 -5.09 12.50 -12.86
N VAL A 20 -5.10 11.36 -13.55
CA VAL A 20 -3.88 10.68 -13.99
C VAL A 20 -3.02 11.59 -14.87
N PRO A 21 -3.53 12.20 -15.97
CA PRO A 21 -2.73 13.12 -16.77
C PRO A 21 -2.17 14.29 -15.98
N PHE A 22 -2.96 14.86 -15.06
CA PHE A 22 -2.51 15.98 -14.23
C PHE A 22 -1.39 15.58 -13.26
N TYR A 23 -1.60 14.53 -12.46
CA TYR A 23 -0.66 14.13 -11.42
C TYR A 23 0.54 13.39 -11.99
N TYR A 24 0.36 12.47 -12.93
CA TYR A 24 1.46 11.66 -13.47
C TYR A 24 2.41 12.55 -14.27
N SER A 25 1.92 13.48 -15.08
CA SER A 25 2.80 14.45 -15.76
C SER A 25 3.58 15.34 -14.80
N LYS A 26 2.99 15.68 -13.64
CA LYS A 26 3.68 16.44 -12.59
C LYS A 26 4.78 15.59 -11.94
N PHE A 27 4.50 14.33 -11.59
CA PHE A 27 5.50 13.43 -11.02
C PHE A 27 6.60 13.07 -12.03
N GLU A 28 6.28 12.86 -13.30
CA GLU A 28 7.24 12.67 -14.40
C GLU A 28 8.28 13.82 -14.41
N LYS A 29 7.80 15.06 -14.31
CA LYS A 29 8.66 16.26 -14.25
C LYS A 29 9.47 16.34 -12.96
N ILE A 30 8.91 15.94 -11.82
CA ILE A 30 9.63 15.90 -10.54
C ILE A 30 10.76 14.88 -10.60
N VAL A 31 10.49 13.67 -11.11
CA VAL A 31 11.48 12.61 -11.30
C VAL A 31 12.56 13.07 -12.29
N GLU A 32 12.19 13.73 -13.38
CA GLU A 32 13.15 14.27 -14.35
C GLU A 32 14.04 15.38 -13.76
N ALA A 33 13.45 16.27 -12.95
CA ALA A 33 14.19 17.36 -12.32
C ALA A 33 15.02 16.89 -11.12
N SER A 34 14.74 15.68 -10.61
CA SER A 34 15.51 15.06 -9.56
C SER A 34 16.93 14.79 -10.07
N LYS A 35 17.92 15.11 -9.24
CA LYS A 35 19.35 14.85 -9.52
C LYS A 35 19.75 13.41 -9.11
N GLY A 36 18.81 12.47 -9.09
CA GLY A 36 19.04 11.09 -8.67
C GLY A 36 17.88 10.17 -9.07
N ASP A 37 17.83 8.99 -8.48
CA ASP A 37 16.88 7.94 -8.85
C ASP A 37 15.52 8.05 -8.12
N TYR A 38 15.40 8.99 -7.17
CA TYR A 38 14.21 9.18 -6.32
C TYR A 38 13.68 10.61 -6.41
N LEU A 39 12.47 10.88 -5.93
CA LEU A 39 11.77 12.17 -6.02
C LEU A 39 12.57 13.35 -5.43
N LEU A 40 13.39 13.11 -4.41
CA LEU A 40 14.17 14.14 -3.71
C LEU A 40 15.70 13.96 -3.87
N GLY A 41 16.15 13.24 -4.90
CA GLY A 41 17.56 13.07 -5.23
C GLY A 41 18.03 11.62 -5.07
N THR A 42 19.17 11.41 -4.42
CA THR A 42 19.85 10.10 -4.38
C THR A 42 19.41 9.20 -3.23
N ASN A 43 18.72 9.75 -2.23
CA ASN A 43 18.19 8.98 -1.10
C ASN A 43 16.68 8.81 -1.26
N TYR A 44 16.19 7.58 -1.13
CA TYR A 44 14.76 7.34 -1.10
C TYR A 44 14.17 7.79 0.23
N THR A 45 12.92 8.20 0.16
CA THR A 45 12.07 8.65 1.26
C THR A 45 10.76 7.90 1.23
N TRP A 46 9.91 8.13 2.23
CA TRP A 46 8.56 7.57 2.23
C TRP A 46 7.73 8.00 1.01
N ALA A 47 7.91 9.25 0.55
CA ALA A 47 7.22 9.74 -0.63
C ALA A 47 7.50 8.84 -1.84
N ASP A 48 8.72 8.31 -1.93
CA ASP A 48 9.10 7.44 -3.04
C ASP A 48 8.33 6.12 -3.02
N LEU A 49 8.25 5.49 -1.85
CA LEU A 49 7.52 4.24 -1.63
C LEU A 49 6.02 4.40 -1.88
N HIS A 50 5.43 5.47 -1.34
CA HIS A 50 4.00 5.73 -1.49
C HIS A 50 3.61 6.02 -2.94
N ILE A 51 4.38 6.86 -3.63
CA ILE A 51 4.11 7.18 -5.04
C ILE A 51 4.33 5.95 -5.92
N ALA A 52 5.45 5.23 -5.76
CA ALA A 52 5.72 4.00 -6.52
C ALA A 52 4.61 2.95 -6.34
N HIS A 53 4.18 2.69 -5.09
CA HIS A 53 3.07 1.79 -4.81
C HIS A 53 1.77 2.26 -5.45
N THR A 54 1.41 3.54 -5.29
CA THR A 54 0.15 4.09 -5.81
C THR A 54 0.07 4.02 -7.33
N VAL A 55 1.15 4.38 -8.03
CA VAL A 55 1.14 4.36 -9.51
C VAL A 55 1.16 2.93 -10.05
N SER A 56 1.89 2.02 -9.42
CA SER A 56 1.89 0.59 -9.75
C SER A 56 0.53 -0.06 -9.48
N PHE A 57 -0.11 0.29 -8.36
CA PHE A 57 -1.45 -0.20 -8.04
C PHE A 57 -2.48 0.25 -9.07
N ILE A 58 -2.49 1.53 -9.46
CA ILE A 58 -3.43 2.04 -10.48
C ILE A 58 -3.16 1.39 -11.84
N ASP A 59 -1.90 1.22 -12.23
CA ASP A 59 -1.52 0.50 -13.44
C ASP A 59 -2.10 -0.92 -13.45
N LYS A 60 -1.84 -1.71 -12.40
CA LYS A 60 -2.30 -3.10 -12.32
C LYS A 60 -3.82 -3.24 -12.21
N THR A 61 -4.48 -2.34 -11.47
CA THR A 61 -5.90 -2.54 -11.07
C THR A 61 -6.91 -1.73 -11.91
N VAL A 62 -6.52 -0.60 -12.48
CA VAL A 62 -7.45 0.31 -13.18
C VAL A 62 -7.29 0.26 -14.69
N LYS A 63 -6.05 0.35 -15.19
CA LYS A 63 -5.70 0.29 -16.61
C LYS A 63 -4.28 -0.29 -16.76
N PRO A 64 -4.15 -1.61 -17.02
CA PRO A 64 -2.86 -2.24 -17.28
C PRO A 64 -2.10 -1.54 -18.42
N GLY A 65 -0.83 -1.26 -18.21
CA GLY A 65 0.02 -0.54 -19.17
C GLY A 65 -0.20 0.98 -19.17
N LEU A 66 -0.89 1.53 -18.17
CA LEU A 66 -0.99 2.98 -17.99
C LEU A 66 0.37 3.65 -17.80
N LEU A 67 1.29 3.02 -17.08
CA LEU A 67 2.63 3.54 -16.84
C LEU A 67 3.50 3.57 -18.10
N ASP A 68 3.14 2.86 -19.16
CA ASP A 68 3.88 2.90 -20.43
C ASP A 68 3.82 4.29 -21.09
N ASP A 69 2.77 5.07 -20.79
CA ASP A 69 2.62 6.46 -21.23
C ASP A 69 3.53 7.44 -20.44
N TYR A 70 4.16 6.97 -19.36
CA TYR A 70 4.94 7.75 -18.38
C TYR A 70 6.28 7.05 -18.06
N PRO A 71 7.20 6.95 -19.03
CA PRO A 71 8.37 6.07 -18.94
C PRO A 71 9.32 6.43 -17.79
N LYS A 72 9.42 7.71 -17.38
CA LYS A 72 10.28 8.10 -16.25
C LYS A 72 9.63 7.71 -14.93
N LEU A 73 8.33 7.93 -14.80
CA LEU A 73 7.57 7.52 -13.62
C LEU A 73 7.53 5.99 -13.48
N LYS A 74 7.42 5.26 -14.59
CA LYS A 74 7.54 3.80 -14.65
C LYS A 74 8.91 3.35 -14.14
N LYS A 75 10.00 3.88 -14.70
CA LYS A 75 11.37 3.56 -14.27
C LYS A 75 11.58 3.90 -12.79
N PHE A 76 11.06 5.04 -12.33
CA PHE A 76 11.10 5.43 -10.92
C PHE A 76 10.40 4.38 -10.04
N SER A 77 9.19 3.97 -10.41
CA SER A 77 8.43 2.95 -9.68
C SER A 77 9.22 1.64 -9.60
N GLU A 78 9.73 1.16 -10.74
CA GLU A 78 10.58 -0.04 -10.81
C GLU A 78 11.85 0.10 -9.95
N THR A 79 12.48 1.27 -9.94
CA THR A 79 13.68 1.52 -9.14
C THR A 79 13.39 1.44 -7.64
N VAL A 80 12.26 2.00 -7.22
CA VAL A 80 11.81 1.95 -5.82
C VAL A 80 11.49 0.51 -5.38
N PHE A 81 10.84 -0.28 -6.23
CA PHE A 81 10.59 -1.71 -5.93
C PHE A 81 11.86 -2.56 -5.91
N ASN A 82 12.89 -2.14 -6.64
CA ASN A 82 14.18 -2.84 -6.70
C ASN A 82 15.24 -2.26 -5.74
N ILE A 83 14.85 -1.47 -4.73
CA ILE A 83 15.81 -0.99 -3.71
C ILE A 83 16.41 -2.22 -3.00
N PRO A 84 17.72 -2.53 -3.18
CA PRO A 84 18.28 -3.79 -2.70
C PRO A 84 18.23 -3.93 -1.18
N LYS A 85 18.14 -2.81 -0.47
CA LYS A 85 18.06 -2.76 0.99
C LYS A 85 16.66 -3.11 1.53
N LEU A 86 15.64 -3.10 0.67
CA LEU A 86 14.26 -3.33 1.05
C LEU A 86 13.65 -4.57 0.37
N SER A 87 14.36 -5.22 -0.55
CA SER A 87 13.97 -6.52 -1.11
C SER A 87 14.27 -7.67 -0.15
N GLY A 88 13.73 -8.85 -0.44
CA GLY A 88 14.18 -10.08 0.22
C GLY A 88 15.67 -10.33 -0.03
N ALA A 89 16.31 -11.09 0.86
CA ALA A 89 17.73 -11.41 0.73
C ALA A 89 18.04 -12.31 -0.48
N ASP A 90 17.04 -13.05 -0.97
CA ASP A 90 17.09 -13.89 -2.15
C ASP A 90 15.75 -13.87 -2.90
N GLU A 91 15.66 -14.62 -4.01
CA GLU A 91 14.44 -14.73 -4.82
C GLU A 91 13.26 -15.30 -4.04
N TRP A 92 13.52 -16.18 -3.07
CA TRP A 92 12.47 -16.80 -2.27
C TRP A 92 11.89 -15.82 -1.24
N GLU A 93 12.74 -15.11 -0.50
CA GLU A 93 12.30 -14.04 0.39
C GLU A 93 11.58 -12.93 -0.40
N SER A 94 12.04 -12.62 -1.62
CA SER A 94 11.38 -11.63 -2.48
C SER A 94 9.98 -12.10 -2.91
N ALA A 95 9.82 -13.35 -3.34
CA ALA A 95 8.51 -13.92 -3.68
C ALA A 95 7.55 -13.92 -2.47
N GLN A 96 8.07 -14.12 -1.26
CA GLN A 96 7.29 -14.02 -0.03
C GLN A 96 6.83 -12.58 0.27
N CYS A 97 7.66 -11.58 -0.05
CA CYS A 97 7.26 -10.18 0.01
C CYS A 97 6.14 -9.87 -0.99
N ASP A 98 6.23 -10.38 -2.21
CA ASP A 98 5.20 -10.20 -3.24
C ASP A 98 3.86 -10.80 -2.79
N GLU A 99 3.85 -12.05 -2.30
CA GLU A 99 2.66 -12.73 -1.78
C GLU A 99 1.95 -11.91 -0.69
N LEU A 100 2.74 -11.36 0.25
CA LEU A 100 2.22 -10.54 1.34
C LEU A 100 1.55 -9.27 0.84
N VAL A 101 2.10 -8.66 -0.22
CA VAL A 101 1.57 -7.42 -0.78
C VAL A 101 0.35 -7.67 -1.67
N ASP A 102 0.29 -8.79 -2.38
CA ASP A 102 -0.93 -9.20 -3.06
C ASP A 102 -2.05 -9.45 -2.03
N ALA A 103 -1.74 -10.11 -0.92
CA ALA A 103 -2.72 -10.38 0.14
C ALA A 103 -3.30 -9.10 0.79
N ILE A 104 -2.48 -8.06 1.05
CA ILE A 104 -3.00 -6.79 1.57
C ILE A 104 -3.75 -6.01 0.49
N SER A 105 -3.39 -6.15 -0.79
CA SER A 105 -4.11 -5.53 -1.90
C SER A 105 -5.54 -6.07 -2.02
N ASP A 106 -5.72 -7.38 -1.88
CA ASP A 106 -7.05 -8.01 -1.82
C ASP A 106 -7.89 -7.46 -0.65
N LEU A 107 -7.27 -7.28 0.53
CA LEU A 107 -7.95 -6.68 1.68
C LEU A 107 -8.35 -5.23 1.40
N VAL A 108 -7.46 -4.43 0.80
CA VAL A 108 -7.73 -3.03 0.43
C VAL A 108 -8.89 -2.96 -0.56
N ASP A 109 -8.98 -3.89 -1.51
CA ASP A 109 -10.10 -3.95 -2.44
C ASP A 109 -11.44 -4.19 -1.74
N GLU A 110 -11.49 -5.09 -0.75
CA GLU A 110 -12.67 -5.28 0.10
C GLU A 110 -13.02 -4.02 0.91
N PHE A 111 -12.00 -3.34 1.44
CA PHE A 111 -12.21 -2.07 2.15
C PHE A 111 -12.81 -1.00 1.23
N VAL A 112 -12.22 -0.81 0.05
CA VAL A 112 -12.66 0.18 -0.94
C VAL A 112 -14.07 -0.13 -1.44
N LYS A 113 -14.47 -1.40 -1.55
CA LYS A 113 -15.83 -1.80 -1.96
C LYS A 113 -16.89 -1.13 -1.09
N PHE A 114 -16.77 -1.16 0.24
CA PHE A 114 -17.78 -0.54 1.11
C PHE A 114 -17.48 0.94 1.41
N ALA A 115 -16.21 1.31 1.60
CA ALA A 115 -15.86 2.65 2.04
C ALA A 115 -16.12 3.70 0.94
N ILE A 116 -15.83 3.35 -0.32
CA ILE A 116 -15.83 4.29 -1.46
C ILE A 116 -16.86 3.89 -2.52
N LYS A 117 -16.89 2.63 -2.94
CA LYS A 117 -17.66 2.20 -4.13
C LYS A 117 -19.16 2.05 -3.83
N GLU A 118 -19.55 1.48 -2.69
CA GLU A 118 -20.95 1.29 -2.33
C GLU A 118 -21.61 2.59 -1.82
N GLN A 119 -22.81 2.85 -2.33
CA GLN A 119 -23.59 4.08 -2.07
C GLN A 119 -24.91 3.79 -1.37
N ASP A 120 -25.42 2.56 -1.49
CA ASP A 120 -26.59 2.13 -0.74
C ASP A 120 -26.22 2.00 0.75
N PRO A 121 -26.90 2.72 1.65
CA PRO A 121 -26.52 2.76 3.06
C PRO A 121 -26.69 1.41 3.77
N VAL A 122 -27.65 0.59 3.34
CA VAL A 122 -27.91 -0.73 3.95
C VAL A 122 -26.81 -1.70 3.54
N LYS A 123 -26.53 -1.81 2.22
CA LYS A 123 -25.47 -2.69 1.72
C LYS A 123 -24.09 -2.26 2.20
N LYS A 124 -23.84 -0.96 2.30
CA LYS A 124 -22.58 -0.42 2.83
C LYS A 124 -22.35 -0.89 4.26
N GLU A 125 -23.38 -0.85 5.11
CA GLU A 125 -23.27 -1.30 6.50
C GLU A 125 -23.11 -2.83 6.60
N GLU A 126 -23.79 -3.60 5.75
CA GLU A 126 -23.62 -5.06 5.68
C GLU A 126 -22.19 -5.46 5.27
N LEU A 127 -21.64 -4.81 4.24
CA LEU A 127 -20.26 -5.04 3.79
C LEU A 127 -19.25 -4.59 4.85
N LYS A 128 -19.45 -3.42 5.47
CA LYS A 128 -18.60 -2.94 6.56
C LYS A 128 -18.60 -3.93 7.72
N LYS A 129 -19.78 -4.40 8.14
CA LYS A 129 -19.91 -5.40 9.20
C LYS A 129 -19.12 -6.66 8.86
N THR A 130 -19.31 -7.20 7.65
CA THR A 130 -18.61 -8.40 7.17
C THR A 130 -17.09 -8.19 7.19
N PHE A 131 -16.62 -7.04 6.70
CA PHE A 131 -15.21 -6.67 6.70
C PHE A 131 -14.63 -6.62 8.11
N VAL A 132 -15.29 -5.90 9.02
CA VAL A 132 -14.82 -5.69 10.40
C VAL A 132 -14.88 -6.96 11.23
N THR A 133 -15.91 -7.80 11.07
CA THR A 133 -16.06 -9.00 11.90
C THR A 133 -15.38 -10.24 11.34
N SER A 134 -15.03 -10.26 10.06
CA SER A 134 -14.49 -11.46 9.41
C SER A 134 -13.24 -11.18 8.56
N THR A 135 -13.36 -10.40 7.48
CA THR A 135 -12.27 -10.24 6.50
C THR A 135 -11.00 -9.68 7.13
N PHE A 136 -11.11 -8.58 7.87
CA PHE A 136 -9.97 -7.91 8.47
C PHE A 136 -9.33 -8.70 9.62
N PRO A 137 -10.09 -9.24 10.60
CA PRO A 137 -9.53 -10.14 11.61
C PRO A 137 -8.84 -11.38 11.01
N THR A 138 -9.39 -11.96 9.95
CA THR A 138 -8.79 -13.12 9.27
C THR A 138 -7.44 -12.76 8.66
N PHE A 139 -7.34 -11.60 8.00
CA PHE A 139 -6.08 -11.09 7.48
C PHE A 139 -5.06 -10.87 8.60
N LEU A 140 -5.45 -10.16 9.67
CA LEU A 140 -4.58 -9.88 10.82
C LEU A 140 -4.06 -11.18 11.46
N MET A 141 -4.92 -12.19 11.64
CA MET A 141 -4.53 -13.49 12.15
C MET A 141 -3.47 -14.17 11.26
N ARG A 142 -3.65 -14.13 9.94
CA ARG A 142 -2.70 -14.72 8.98
C ARG A 142 -1.34 -14.02 9.03
N ILE A 143 -1.31 -12.69 8.99
CA ILE A 143 -0.06 -11.93 9.05
C ILE A 143 0.62 -12.09 10.41
N ASN A 144 -0.15 -12.16 11.51
CA ASN A 144 0.38 -12.40 12.85
C ASN A 144 1.05 -13.77 12.94
N LYS A 145 0.40 -14.80 12.38
CA LYS A 145 0.96 -16.14 12.28
C LYS A 145 2.22 -16.16 11.41
N ARG A 146 2.19 -15.49 10.25
CA ARG A 146 3.35 -15.39 9.34
C ARG A 146 4.57 -14.79 10.03
N GLN A 147 4.38 -13.70 10.78
CA GLN A 147 5.44 -13.06 11.56
C GLN A 147 5.98 -14.02 12.63
N MET A 148 5.10 -14.71 13.35
CA MET A 148 5.48 -15.69 14.38
C MET A 148 6.28 -16.88 13.81
N GLU A 149 5.95 -17.30 12.59
CA GLU A 149 6.63 -18.40 11.88
C GLU A 149 7.92 -17.98 11.18
N ASN A 150 8.26 -16.68 11.17
CA ASN A 150 9.53 -16.21 10.62
C ASN A 150 10.70 -16.72 11.49
N SER A 151 11.46 -17.68 10.95
CA SER A 151 12.55 -18.37 11.65
C SER A 151 13.76 -17.47 11.97
N SER A 152 13.79 -16.23 11.48
CA SER A 152 14.87 -15.29 11.77
C SER A 152 14.86 -14.76 13.21
N GLY A 153 13.74 -14.91 13.93
CA GLY A 153 13.57 -14.37 15.28
C GLY A 153 13.47 -12.83 15.34
N THR A 154 13.33 -12.17 14.19
CA THR A 154 13.17 -10.72 14.09
C THR A 154 11.71 -10.30 14.22
N CYS A 155 11.43 -8.99 14.17
CA CYS A 155 10.06 -8.44 14.13
C CYS A 155 9.48 -8.34 12.71
N TRP A 156 10.25 -8.65 11.67
CA TRP A 156 9.84 -8.49 10.28
C TRP A 156 9.02 -9.68 9.80
N LEU A 157 8.22 -9.47 8.75
CA LEU A 157 7.38 -10.51 8.16
C LEU A 157 8.20 -11.54 7.38
N VAL A 158 9.31 -11.10 6.76
CA VAL A 158 10.19 -11.95 5.96
C VAL A 158 11.64 -11.68 6.34
N GLY A 159 12.45 -12.74 6.38
CA GLY A 159 13.90 -12.62 6.54
C GLY A 159 14.34 -11.92 7.83
N LYS A 160 15.54 -11.31 7.78
CA LYS A 160 16.21 -10.69 8.94
C LYS A 160 16.10 -9.17 8.98
N THR A 161 15.68 -8.54 7.89
CA THR A 161 15.68 -7.08 7.72
C THR A 161 14.30 -6.59 7.32
N MET A 162 14.02 -5.31 7.61
CA MET A 162 12.78 -4.68 7.15
C MET A 162 12.77 -4.66 5.63
N THR A 163 11.66 -5.11 5.06
CA THR A 163 11.41 -5.15 3.62
C THR A 163 10.36 -4.12 3.23
N TRP A 164 10.19 -3.92 1.93
CA TRP A 164 9.12 -3.11 1.37
C TRP A 164 7.72 -3.67 1.72
N ALA A 165 7.59 -4.99 1.93
CA ALA A 165 6.33 -5.61 2.35
C ALA A 165 5.90 -5.19 3.77
N ASP A 166 6.85 -5.12 4.72
CA ASP A 166 6.56 -4.63 6.08
C ASP A 166 6.02 -3.20 6.04
N ILE A 167 6.63 -2.36 5.20
CA ILE A 167 6.27 -0.95 4.98
C ILE A 167 4.87 -0.82 4.41
N VAL A 168 4.57 -1.53 3.32
CA VAL A 168 3.25 -1.47 2.65
C VAL A 168 2.16 -1.97 3.60
N ILE A 169 2.37 -3.11 4.26
CA ILE A 169 1.40 -3.65 5.21
C ILE A 169 1.18 -2.68 6.36
N ALA A 170 2.24 -2.14 6.97
CA ALA A 170 2.10 -1.22 8.09
C ALA A 170 1.28 0.02 7.73
N GLU A 171 1.51 0.63 6.56
CA GLU A 171 0.73 1.80 6.14
C GLU A 171 -0.73 1.46 5.84
N MET A 172 -1.00 0.36 5.14
CA MET A 172 -2.38 -0.04 4.85
C MET A 172 -3.14 -0.39 6.13
N LEU A 173 -2.48 -1.07 7.07
CA LEU A 173 -3.05 -1.33 8.40
C LEU A 173 -3.35 -0.04 9.16
N ARG A 174 -2.49 0.99 9.06
CA ARG A 174 -2.74 2.28 9.70
C ARG A 174 -4.05 2.89 9.20
N GLN A 175 -4.22 2.98 7.87
CA GLN A 175 -5.41 3.57 7.26
C GLN A 175 -6.69 2.76 7.54
N ILE A 176 -6.62 1.43 7.40
CA ILE A 176 -7.77 0.56 7.63
C ILE A 176 -8.17 0.58 9.11
N SER A 177 -7.20 0.55 10.04
CA SER A 177 -7.48 0.60 11.48
C SER A 177 -8.08 1.94 11.88
N GLU A 178 -7.57 3.06 11.38
CA GLU A 178 -8.15 4.40 11.62
C GLU A 178 -9.63 4.47 11.15
N ALA A 179 -9.97 3.81 10.05
CA ALA A 179 -11.33 3.83 9.49
C ALA A 179 -12.29 2.79 10.11
N ALA A 180 -11.78 1.64 10.55
CA ALA A 180 -12.58 0.53 11.06
C ALA A 180 -12.65 0.52 12.59
N ASP A 181 -11.51 0.36 13.24
CA ASP A 181 -11.33 0.33 14.70
C ASP A 181 -9.84 0.56 15.04
N PRO A 182 -9.47 1.69 15.67
CA PRO A 182 -8.09 1.97 16.07
C PRO A 182 -7.48 0.93 17.01
N ALA A 183 -8.30 0.14 17.71
CA ALA A 183 -7.86 -0.93 18.61
C ALA A 183 -7.70 -2.31 17.93
N SER A 184 -7.99 -2.41 16.63
CA SER A 184 -8.03 -3.69 15.89
C SER A 184 -6.73 -4.50 15.94
N LEU A 185 -5.57 -3.86 16.13
CA LEU A 185 -4.27 -4.54 16.24
C LEU A 185 -3.97 -5.12 17.62
N ASN A 186 -4.75 -4.78 18.67
CA ASN A 186 -4.42 -5.16 20.06
C ASN A 186 -4.41 -6.68 20.30
N GLY A 187 -5.16 -7.45 19.51
CA GLY A 187 -5.18 -8.92 19.58
C GLY A 187 -4.03 -9.61 18.83
N TYR A 188 -3.18 -8.86 18.13
CA TYR A 188 -2.18 -9.38 17.20
C TYR A 188 -0.78 -8.84 17.55
N PRO A 189 -0.16 -9.33 18.64
CA PRO A 189 1.07 -8.74 19.20
C PRO A 189 2.27 -8.77 18.24
N HIS A 190 2.32 -9.76 17.35
CA HIS A 190 3.41 -9.90 16.38
C HIS A 190 3.29 -8.88 15.25
N VAL A 191 2.10 -8.72 14.68
CA VAL A 191 1.82 -7.66 13.70
C VAL A 191 1.99 -6.29 14.33
N ARG A 192 1.51 -6.12 15.56
CA ARG A 192 1.65 -4.87 16.31
C ARG A 192 3.12 -4.49 16.48
N LYS A 193 3.97 -5.44 16.86
CA LYS A 193 5.41 -5.22 16.98
C LYS A 193 6.02 -4.80 15.65
N MET A 194 5.71 -5.49 14.55
CA MET A 194 6.19 -5.12 13.21
C MET A 194 5.77 -3.69 12.86
N PHE A 195 4.48 -3.38 12.99
CA PHE A 195 3.89 -2.08 12.74
C PHE A 195 4.61 -0.96 13.51
N ASP A 196 4.75 -1.12 14.83
CA ASP A 196 5.41 -0.13 15.67
C ASP A 196 6.89 0.06 15.28
N ASN A 197 7.59 -1.01 14.87
CA ASN A 197 8.99 -0.94 14.43
C ASN A 197 9.17 -0.27 13.06
N VAL A 198 8.20 -0.40 12.14
CA VAL A 198 8.19 0.34 10.87
C VAL A 198 8.03 1.84 11.14
N PHE A 199 7.04 2.23 11.94
CA PHE A 199 6.80 3.65 12.24
C PHE A 199 7.82 4.26 13.20
N ALA A 200 8.64 3.45 13.87
CA ALA A 200 9.80 3.91 14.64
C ALA A 200 11.04 4.21 13.78
N GLN A 201 11.07 3.81 12.50
CA GLN A 201 12.21 4.11 11.62
C GLN A 201 12.40 5.63 11.49
N PRO A 202 13.62 6.18 11.68
CA PRO A 202 13.83 7.63 11.75
C PRO A 202 13.22 8.42 10.59
N ASN A 203 13.45 7.95 9.35
CA ASN A 203 12.96 8.63 8.14
C ASN A 203 11.43 8.53 8.00
N ILE A 204 10.83 7.40 8.39
CA ILE A 204 9.37 7.21 8.35
C ILE A 204 8.72 8.07 9.43
N LYS A 205 9.25 8.02 10.66
CA LYS A 205 8.78 8.82 11.79
C LYS A 205 8.82 10.31 11.48
N GLN A 206 9.96 10.80 10.98
CA GLN A 206 10.14 12.20 10.60
C GLN A 206 9.08 12.66 9.60
N TYR A 207 8.82 11.84 8.58
CA TYR A 207 7.81 12.13 7.57
C TYR A 207 6.38 12.14 8.14
N VAL A 208 6.00 11.10 8.89
CA VAL A 208 4.66 10.99 9.50
C VAL A 208 4.38 12.15 10.45
N ASP A 209 5.36 12.57 11.24
CA ASP A 209 5.20 13.73 12.14
C ASP A 209 5.06 15.06 11.37
N ALA A 210 5.71 15.19 10.21
CA ALA A 210 5.55 16.37 9.35
C ALA A 210 4.15 16.47 8.71
N MET A 211 3.46 15.33 8.50
CA MET A 211 2.11 15.29 7.92
C MET A 211 0.98 15.56 8.92
N LYS A 212 1.25 15.57 10.23
CA LYS A 212 0.24 15.84 11.28
C LYS A 212 -0.06 17.34 11.48
N LYS A 213 0.34 18.20 10.53
CA LYS A 213 0.07 19.65 10.55
C LYS A 213 -1.20 19.96 9.77
#